data_AF-A0A7L4PJ62-F1
#
_entry.id   AF-A0A7L4PJ62-F1
#
_cell.length_a   1.000
_cell.length_b   1.000
_cell.length_c   1.000
_cell.angle_alpha   90.00
_cell.angle_beta   90.00
_cell.angle_gamma   90.00
#
_symmetry.space_group_name_H-M   'P 1'
#
loop_
_entity.id
_entity.type
_entity.pdbx_description
1 polymer ?
#
loop_
_entity_poly.entity_id
_entity_poly.type
_entity_poly.pdbx_seq_one_letter_code
_entity_poly.pdbx_strand_id
1 'polypeptide(L)' 'MCELNVYLQSGEKRELIMDGVVRLVSSQGKVLLEGILGDSKEVPGELVEVSIISQEAVVASP' A
#
# COMPACT_ATOMS: atom_id res chain seq x y z
N MET A 1 -8.73 4.69 14.89
CA MET A 1 -7.38 4.70 14.29
C MET A 1 -7.61 4.38 12.82
N CYS A 2 -7.06 5.17 11.90
CA CYS A 2 -7.39 5.14 10.46
C CYS A 2 -6.13 4.84 9.63
N GLU A 3 -5.42 3.80 10.04
CA GLU A 3 -4.34 3.16 9.31
C GLU A 3 -4.89 2.23 8.22
N LEU A 4 -4.03 1.89 7.25
CA LEU A 4 -4.36 1.04 6.11
C LEU A 4 -3.50 -0.22 6.11
N ASN A 5 -4.11 -1.33 5.70
CA ASN A 5 -3.41 -2.52 5.25
C ASN A 5 -3.13 -2.39 3.75
N VAL A 6 -1.87 -2.44 3.36
CA VAL A 6 -1.46 -2.28 1.97
C VAL A 6 -1.18 -3.64 1.37
N TYR A 7 -1.80 -3.91 0.23
CA TYR A 7 -1.66 -5.15 -0.52
C TYR A 7 -0.95 -4.90 -1.86
N LEU A 8 -0.07 -5.81 -2.24
CA LEU A 8 0.47 -5.91 -3.59
C LEU A 8 -0.40 -6.88 -4.39
N GLN A 9 -0.81 -6.46 -5.57
CA GLN A 9 -1.58 -7.28 -6.51
C GLN A 9 -0.73 -7.59 -7.75
N SER A 10 -0.58 -8.88 -8.03
CA SER A 10 0.10 -9.41 -9.22
C SER A 10 -0.82 -10.44 -9.88
N GLY A 11 -1.56 -10.00 -10.90
CA GLY A 11 -2.63 -10.79 -11.52
C GLY A 11 -3.77 -11.07 -10.52
N GLU A 12 -4.08 -12.35 -10.31
CA GLU A 12 -5.11 -12.79 -9.34
C GLU A 12 -4.59 -12.92 -7.90
N LYS A 13 -3.27 -12.80 -7.69
CA LYS A 13 -2.69 -12.91 -6.35
C LYS A 13 -2.68 -11.56 -5.64
N ARG A 14 -3.07 -11.59 -4.37
CA ARG A 14 -3.05 -10.46 -3.44
C ARG A 14 -2.20 -10.82 -2.22
N GLU A 15 -1.16 -10.05 -1.95
CA GLU A 15 -0.23 -10.25 -0.84
C GLU A 15 -0.25 -9.03 0.09
N LEU A 16 -0.40 -9.24 1.40
CA LEU A 16 -0.25 -8.16 2.38
C LEU A 16 1.23 -7.78 2.48
N ILE A 17 1.57 -6.53 2.15
CA ILE A 17 2.96 -6.07 2.12
C ILE A 17 3.33 -5.16 3.29
N MET A 18 2.35 -4.53 3.94
CA MET A 18 2.54 -3.71 5.13
C MET A 18 1.20 -3.49 5.83
N ASP A 19 1.18 -3.61 7.15
CA ASP A 19 0.06 -3.20 8.00
C ASP A 19 0.34 -1.84 8.65
N GLY A 20 -0.70 -1.21 9.21
CA GLY A 20 -0.52 0.00 10.01
C GLY A 20 -0.05 1.24 9.22
N VAL A 21 -0.29 1.29 7.90
CA VAL A 21 0.19 2.38 7.03
C VAL A 21 -0.63 3.65 7.23
N VAL A 22 0.06 4.77 7.49
CA VAL A 22 -0.55 6.08 7.74
C VAL A 22 -0.23 7.10 6.65
N ARG A 23 0.77 6.83 5.81
CA ARG A 23 1.09 7.68 4.65
C ARG A 23 1.52 6.82 3.45
N LEU A 24 0.96 7.19 2.29
CA LEU A 24 1.24 6.61 0.98
C LEU A 24 1.68 7.72 0.03
N VAL A 25 2.76 7.52 -0.71
CA VAL A 25 3.21 8.44 -1.77
C VAL A 25 3.51 7.65 -3.02
N SER A 26 2.72 7.86 -4.07
CA SER A 26 2.98 7.29 -5.40
C SER A 26 3.86 8.24 -6.22
N SER A 27 4.93 7.71 -6.81
CA SER A 27 5.85 8.45 -7.69
C SER A 27 6.65 7.51 -8.57
N GLN A 28 6.69 7.79 -9.88
CA GLN A 28 7.58 7.13 -10.85
C GLN A 28 7.54 5.58 -10.80
N GLY A 29 6.36 4.96 -10.83
CA GLY A 29 6.24 3.49 -10.83
C GLY A 29 6.55 2.83 -9.50
N LYS A 30 6.52 3.60 -8.41
CA LYS A 30 6.73 3.11 -7.05
C LYS A 30 5.78 3.78 -6.07
N VAL A 31 5.58 3.12 -4.94
CA VAL A 31 4.80 3.63 -3.81
C VAL A 31 5.65 3.53 -2.54
N LEU A 32 5.86 4.67 -1.89
CA LEU A 32 6.41 4.75 -0.53
C LEU A 32 5.27 4.57 0.47
N LEU A 33 5.47 3.65 1.41
CA LEU A 33 4.58 3.35 2.53
C LEU A 33 5.27 3.75 3.82
N GLU A 34 4.56 4.43 4.71
CA GLU A 34 5.05 4.77 6.05
C GLU A 34 4.03 4.31 7.09
N GLY A 35 4.51 3.51 8.05
CA GLY A 35 3.74 2.92 9.12
C GLY A 35 3.62 3.84 10.33
N ILE A 36 2.61 3.58 11.16
CA ILE A 36 2.33 4.35 12.38
C ILE A 36 3.46 4.28 13.41
N LEU A 37 4.31 3.24 13.35
CA LEU A 37 5.46 3.05 14.24
C LEU A 37 6.75 3.68 13.70
N GLY A 38 6.69 4.38 12.56
CA GLY A 38 7.82 5.07 11.93
C GLY A 38 8.66 4.20 10.99
N ASP A 39 8.24 2.97 10.73
CA ASP A 39 8.78 2.12 9.69
C ASP A 39 8.36 2.59 8.29
N SER A 40 9.17 2.31 7.28
CA SER A 40 8.88 2.68 5.90
C SER A 40 9.30 1.59 4.92
N LYS A 41 8.57 1.50 3.81
CA LYS A 41 8.80 0.51 2.76
C LYS A 41 8.49 1.11 1.39
N GLU A 42 9.42 0.96 0.45
CA GLU A 42 9.19 1.32 -0.95
C GLU A 42 8.86 0.04 -1.73
N VAL A 43 7.77 0.08 -2.51
CA VAL A 43 7.33 -1.05 -3.35
C VAL A 43 7.15 -0.61 -4.80
N PRO A 44 7.57 -1.42 -5.79
CA PRO A 44 7.33 -1.14 -7.19
C PRO A 44 5.85 -1.35 -7.53
N GLY A 45 5.32 -0.51 -8.41
CA GLY A 45 3.94 -0.56 -8.88
C GLY A 45 3.21 0.76 -8.76
N GLU A 46 1.93 0.74 -9.12
CA GLU A 46 1.04 1.90 -9.10
C GLU A 46 -0.08 1.70 -8.09
N LEU A 47 -0.46 2.77 -7.40
CA LEU A 47 -1.59 2.74 -6.46
C LEU A 47 -2.90 2.70 -7.27
N VAL A 48 -3.65 1.60 -7.19
CA VAL A 48 -4.86 1.39 -8.02
C VAL A 48 -6.17 1.52 -7.25
N GLU A 49 -6.16 1.27 -5.94
CA GLU A 49 -7.35 1.42 -5.10
C GLU A 49 -6.95 1.85 -3.67
N VAL A 50 -7.75 2.73 -3.09
CA VAL A 50 -7.74 3.05 -1.66
C VAL A 50 -9.17 3.04 -1.17
N SER A 51 -9.47 2.15 -0.22
CA SER A 51 -10.77 2.05 0.41
C SER A 51 -10.64 2.39 1.89
N ILE A 52 -11.19 3.54 2.27
CA ILE A 52 -11.22 3.99 3.67
C ILE A 52 -12.25 3.19 4.49
N ILE A 53 -13.27 2.62 3.84
CA ILE A 53 -14.29 1.79 4.50
C ILE A 53 -13.68 0.47 4.96
N SER A 54 -12.91 -0.20 4.09
CA SER A 54 -12.23 -1.45 4.44
C SER A 54 -10.85 -1.25 5.08
N GLN A 55 -10.35 0.00 5.09
CA GLN A 55 -9.00 0.33 5.55
C GLN A 55 -7.91 -0.42 4.77
N GLU A 56 -8.07 -0.48 3.44
CA GLU A 56 -7.14 -1.17 2.56
C GLU A 56 -6.64 -0.24 1.45
N ALA A 57 -5.41 -0.46 1.02
CA ALA A 57 -4.87 0.09 -0.22
C ALA A 57 -4.28 -1.03 -1.08
N VAL A 58 -4.35 -0.87 -2.40
CA VAL A 58 -3.83 -1.84 -3.36
C VAL A 58 -2.82 -1.18 -4.29
N VAL A 59 -1.62 -1.75 -4.33
CA VAL A 59 -0.57 -1.44 -5.30
C VAL A 59 -0.59 -2.55 -6.34
N ALA A 60 -0.78 -2.20 -7.62
CA ALA A 60 -0.65 -3.15 -8.72
C ALA A 60 0.80 -3.20 -9.19
N SER A 61 1.41 -4.38 -9.18
CA SER A 61 2.68 -4.59 -9.89
C SER A 61 2.40 -4.71 -11.39
N PRO A 62 3.34 -4.30 -12.26
CA PRO A 62 3.31 -4.71 -13.65
C PRO A 62 3.38 -6.24 -13.80
#